data_AF-A0A3A3ZGB8-F1
#
_entry.id   AF-A0A3A3ZGB8-F1
#
_cell.length_a   1.000
_cell.length_b   1.000
_cell.length_c   1.000
_cell.angle_alpha   90.00
_cell.angle_beta   90.00
_cell.angle_gamma   90.00
#
_symmetry.space_group_name_H-M   'P 1'
#
loop_
_entity.id
_entity.type
_entity.pdbx_description
1 polymer ?
#
loop_
_entity_poly.entity_id
_entity_poly.type
_entity_poly.pdbx_seq_one_letter_code
_entity_poly.pdbx_strand_id
1 'polypeptide(L)'
;MRPEPPAPPSTLRRLLGAAAATATAVALLVAPQAQAAPDPAGGGAGASAAARAGTTYAGVWGSSLQGVHGTAPDATVRQIAKVSVDVTSVRVRFGNPHGDAPVRVREAWVGRPVADGSARLVPGSNHRLTFDGRRSVSIRPGGQAWSDPVPLRVAGGRDVAVSVYAPGSPVNDHTFPPFPADPPASYIGTGGNTAAEESDRSFPAYPVLPGDAPSTETGYHPGQTWWVDVVAGRAAARGALVTLGDSITDGYQAVGPPGRRWTDVLAERLRAVPARHRLSVVNAGISGNTVSRQPNPYDPTGQCCGEPAPVRLQRDVLSVPGVRTVMLLEGTNDIGGGENAEPAAARQVIGGMQEVVRRAEARGLRTVGATVLPMCNPAGSAKERVRLAVNRWIRTSGAFDAVVDFDRVLRDPEDPTVMREDLRHDCYHPNAAGDALLGAAVPLAALGVRGG
;
A
#
# COMPACT_ATOMS: atom_id res chain seq x y z
N MET A 1 -51.14 -31.13 7.69
CA MET A 1 -52.40 -30.36 7.53
C MET A 1 -52.38 -29.27 8.60
N ARG A 2 -52.22 -27.98 8.33
CA ARG A 2 -52.72 -27.16 7.21
C ARG A 2 -51.62 -26.20 6.71
N PRO A 3 -51.58 -25.86 5.42
CA PRO A 3 -50.64 -24.88 4.86
C PRO A 3 -51.17 -23.44 5.02
N GLU A 4 -50.26 -22.49 5.26
CA GLU A 4 -50.50 -21.05 5.13
C GLU A 4 -50.54 -20.61 3.65
N PRO A 5 -51.33 -19.57 3.30
CA PRO A 5 -51.57 -19.15 1.92
C PRO A 5 -50.46 -18.24 1.36
N PRO A 6 -50.33 -18.15 0.02
CA PRO A 6 -49.29 -17.35 -0.65
C PRO A 6 -49.59 -15.85 -0.67
N ALA A 7 -48.53 -15.05 -0.63
CA ALA A 7 -48.56 -13.59 -0.79
C ALA A 7 -48.94 -13.15 -2.24
N PRO A 8 -49.61 -12.00 -2.42
CA PRO A 8 -50.04 -11.51 -3.73
C PRO A 8 -48.91 -10.83 -4.53
N PRO A 9 -49.03 -10.73 -5.88
CA PRO A 9 -47.99 -10.22 -6.75
C PRO A 9 -47.90 -8.68 -6.74
N SER A 10 -46.67 -8.16 -6.76
CA SER A 10 -46.39 -6.75 -6.99
C SER A 10 -46.57 -6.40 -8.47
N THR A 11 -47.37 -5.38 -8.72
CA THR A 11 -47.75 -4.89 -10.05
C THR A 11 -46.64 -4.03 -10.65
N LEU A 12 -46.17 -4.41 -11.83
CA LEU A 12 -45.43 -3.52 -12.73
C LEU A 12 -46.33 -2.35 -13.14
N ARG A 13 -45.88 -1.11 -12.91
CA ARG A 13 -46.35 0.07 -13.62
C ARG A 13 -45.20 0.71 -14.40
N ARG A 14 -45.21 0.47 -15.71
CA ARG A 14 -44.61 1.34 -16.72
C ARG A 14 -45.36 2.67 -16.72
N LEU A 15 -44.64 3.78 -16.65
CA LEU A 15 -45.10 5.04 -17.22
C LEU A 15 -43.96 5.66 -18.05
N LEU A 16 -44.22 5.70 -19.35
CA LEU A 16 -43.58 6.54 -20.36
C LEU A 16 -43.93 8.01 -20.06
N GLY A 17 -43.00 8.93 -20.33
CA GLY A 17 -43.29 10.36 -20.20
C GLY A 17 -42.17 11.28 -20.70
N ALA A 18 -42.24 11.58 -22.00
CA ALA A 18 -41.86 12.84 -22.67
C ALA A 18 -40.41 13.35 -22.61
N ALA A 19 -39.74 13.24 -23.76
CA ALA A 19 -38.61 14.07 -24.17
C ALA A 19 -39.09 15.51 -24.49
N ALA A 20 -38.35 16.51 -24.02
CA ALA A 20 -38.41 17.88 -24.51
C ALA A 20 -36.98 18.36 -24.80
N ALA A 21 -36.70 18.53 -26.09
CA ALA A 21 -35.48 19.14 -26.60
C ALA A 21 -35.54 20.65 -26.37
N THR A 22 -34.48 21.23 -25.81
CA THR A 22 -34.19 22.66 -25.91
C THR A 22 -32.74 22.82 -26.36
N ALA A 23 -32.60 23.38 -27.56
CA ALA A 23 -31.32 23.78 -28.13
C ALA A 23 -30.95 25.14 -27.55
N THR A 24 -29.75 25.26 -26.98
CA THR A 24 -29.19 26.56 -26.60
C THR A 24 -27.82 26.73 -27.23
N ALA A 25 -27.70 27.85 -27.95
CA ALA A 25 -26.61 28.20 -28.83
C ALA A 25 -25.26 28.40 -28.14
N VAL A 26 -24.22 28.09 -28.90
CA VAL A 26 -22.80 28.29 -28.63
C VAL A 26 -22.47 29.79 -28.62
N ALA A 27 -21.75 30.24 -27.58
CA ALA A 27 -20.97 31.48 -27.61
C ALA A 27 -19.52 31.14 -27.24
N LEU A 28 -18.66 31.06 -28.26
CA LEU A 28 -17.21 30.95 -28.14
C LEU A 28 -16.64 32.32 -27.78
N LEU A 29 -16.15 32.47 -26.54
CA LEU A 29 -15.31 33.59 -26.14
C LEU A 29 -13.84 33.18 -26.35
N VAL A 30 -13.26 33.71 -27.43
CA VAL A 30 -11.82 33.65 -27.72
C VAL A 30 -11.13 34.71 -26.85
N ALA A 31 -10.31 34.27 -25.90
CA ALA A 31 -9.40 35.15 -25.17
C ALA A 31 -8.08 35.31 -25.96
N PRO A 32 -7.50 36.52 -26.05
CA PRO A 32 -6.26 36.74 -26.78
C PRO A 32 -5.08 36.13 -26.00
N GLN A 33 -4.29 35.30 -26.68
CA GLN A 33 -2.99 34.85 -26.18
C GLN A 33 -1.98 35.99 -26.31
N ALA A 34 -1.46 36.46 -25.18
CA ALA A 34 -0.32 37.36 -25.18
C ALA A 34 0.94 36.57 -25.57
N GLN A 35 1.49 36.90 -26.74
CA GLN A 35 2.80 36.45 -27.19
C GLN A 35 3.89 37.17 -26.39
N ALA A 36 4.67 36.43 -25.62
CA ALA A 36 5.94 36.92 -25.07
C ALA A 36 7.04 36.69 -26.11
N ALA A 37 7.72 37.78 -26.50
CA ALA A 37 8.88 37.75 -27.39
C ALA A 37 10.10 37.10 -26.71
N PRO A 38 11.01 36.46 -27.47
CA PRO A 38 12.27 35.96 -26.93
C PRO A 38 13.33 37.06 -26.94
N ASP A 39 14.18 37.11 -25.92
CA ASP A 39 15.42 37.89 -25.95
C ASP A 39 16.55 37.10 -25.26
N PRO A 40 17.83 37.39 -25.56
CA PRO A 40 18.74 36.39 -26.08
C PRO A 40 19.76 35.89 -25.05
N ALA A 41 20.47 34.85 -25.45
CA ALA A 41 21.59 34.25 -24.75
C ALA A 41 22.68 35.26 -24.33
N GLY A 42 23.14 35.13 -23.08
CA GLY A 42 24.41 35.64 -22.58
C GLY A 42 25.01 34.61 -21.64
N GLY A 43 26.11 33.98 -22.06
CA GLY A 43 26.68 32.79 -21.43
C GLY A 43 27.69 33.04 -20.31
N GLY A 44 27.90 31.97 -19.54
CA GLY A 44 29.20 31.56 -19.02
C GLY A 44 29.63 32.07 -17.65
N ALA A 45 29.60 31.20 -16.64
CA ALA A 45 30.82 30.63 -16.04
C ALA A 45 30.47 29.72 -14.86
N GLY A 46 31.10 28.56 -14.82
CA GLY A 46 30.78 27.48 -13.91
C GLY A 46 31.25 27.70 -12.48
N ALA A 47 30.41 27.23 -11.56
CA ALA A 47 30.81 26.83 -10.22
C ALA A 47 29.95 25.61 -9.82
N SER A 48 30.55 24.42 -9.92
CA SER A 48 30.22 23.23 -9.14
C SER A 48 28.72 22.99 -8.84
N ALA A 49 28.00 22.47 -9.83
CA ALA A 49 26.75 21.74 -9.60
C ALA A 49 27.08 20.30 -9.12
N ALA A 50 27.85 20.18 -8.03
CA ALA A 50 27.87 18.97 -7.24
C ALA A 50 26.48 18.84 -6.62
N ALA A 51 25.74 17.82 -7.06
CA ALA A 51 24.36 17.53 -6.74
C ALA A 51 24.00 17.86 -5.29
N ARG A 52 23.25 18.95 -5.08
CA ARG A 52 22.33 19.01 -3.95
C ARG A 52 21.36 17.85 -4.15
N ALA A 53 21.52 16.79 -3.36
CA ALA A 53 20.46 15.81 -3.20
C ALA A 53 19.20 16.61 -2.84
N GLY A 54 18.29 16.74 -3.82
CA GLY A 54 17.11 17.57 -3.68
C GLY A 54 16.33 17.06 -2.49
N THR A 55 16.12 17.92 -1.50
CA THR A 55 15.26 17.68 -0.35
C THR A 55 13.79 17.69 -0.79
N THR A 56 13.44 16.74 -1.65
CA THR A 56 12.09 16.52 -2.17
C THR A 56 11.35 15.55 -1.26
N TYR A 57 10.02 15.61 -1.29
CA TYR A 57 9.21 14.61 -0.59
C TYR A 57 9.39 13.23 -1.24
N ALA A 58 9.66 12.23 -0.41
CA ALA A 58 9.65 10.83 -0.78
C ALA A 58 8.61 10.09 0.07
N GLY A 59 7.92 9.10 -0.48
CA GLY A 59 7.16 8.13 0.32
C GLY A 59 8.12 7.40 1.24
N VAL A 60 7.88 7.42 2.55
CA VAL A 60 8.74 6.82 3.57
C VAL A 60 8.10 5.65 4.31
N TRP A 61 6.79 5.48 4.13
CA TRP A 61 6.02 4.33 4.58
C TRP A 61 4.76 4.24 3.70
N GLY A 62 4.21 3.04 3.53
CA GLY A 62 2.89 2.87 2.95
C GLY A 62 2.26 1.53 3.31
N SER A 63 0.95 1.49 3.10
CA SER A 63 0.08 0.32 3.19
C SER A 63 -1.05 0.54 2.19
N SER A 64 -1.26 -0.39 1.26
CA SER A 64 -2.25 -0.20 0.20
C SER A 64 -3.65 -0.61 0.66
N LEU A 65 -4.62 0.30 0.62
CA LEU A 65 -5.99 0.00 1.02
C LEU A 65 -6.61 -1.10 0.13
N GLN A 66 -7.29 -2.06 0.76
CA GLN A 66 -7.71 -3.31 0.14
C GLN A 66 -9.22 -3.51 0.05
N GLY A 67 -10.02 -2.73 0.78
CA GLY A 67 -11.46 -2.74 0.65
C GLY A 67 -12.17 -1.84 1.66
N VAL A 68 -13.46 -2.09 1.87
CA VAL A 68 -14.31 -1.35 2.82
C VAL A 68 -14.93 -2.31 3.82
N HIS A 69 -14.66 -2.07 5.11
CA HIS A 69 -15.17 -2.91 6.20
C HIS A 69 -15.86 -2.06 7.26
N GLY A 70 -17.19 -2.06 7.23
CA GLY A 70 -17.99 -1.38 8.24
C GLY A 70 -17.98 0.15 8.14
N THR A 71 -18.46 0.78 9.20
CA THR A 71 -18.60 2.25 9.32
C THR A 71 -17.94 2.71 10.60
N ALA A 72 -17.11 3.74 10.49
CA ALA A 72 -16.31 4.23 11.60
C ALA A 72 -17.19 4.60 12.81
N PRO A 73 -16.90 4.04 13.99
CA PRO A 73 -17.60 4.39 15.21
C PRO A 73 -17.29 5.84 15.62
N ASP A 74 -17.97 6.32 16.66
CA ASP A 74 -17.57 7.53 17.37
C ASP A 74 -16.31 7.28 18.21
N ALA A 75 -15.17 7.11 17.53
CA ALA A 75 -13.87 6.92 18.14
C ALA A 75 -12.75 7.43 17.23
N THR A 76 -11.61 7.73 17.85
CA THR A 76 -10.36 8.04 17.15
C THR A 76 -9.57 6.76 16.93
N VAL A 77 -9.03 6.56 15.74
CA VAL A 77 -8.05 5.50 15.46
C VAL A 77 -6.65 6.08 15.39
N ARG A 78 -5.68 5.46 16.07
CA ARG A 78 -4.25 5.85 16.06
C ARG A 78 -3.42 4.75 15.44
N GLN A 79 -2.83 5.05 14.29
CA GLN A 79 -2.12 4.10 13.44
C GLN A 79 -0.62 4.37 13.49
N ILE A 80 0.17 3.31 13.66
CA ILE A 80 1.63 3.38 13.78
C ILE A 80 2.26 3.03 12.43
N ALA A 81 3.09 3.95 11.92
CA ALA A 81 3.79 3.81 10.65
C ALA A 81 5.29 3.95 10.85
N LYS A 82 6.06 2.93 10.48
CA LYS A 82 7.53 2.93 10.59
C LYS A 82 8.16 3.63 9.41
N VAL A 83 8.81 4.79 9.63
CA VAL A 83 9.45 5.52 8.53
C VAL A 83 10.73 4.83 8.12
N SER A 84 10.90 4.57 6.83
CA SER A 84 12.05 3.81 6.30
C SER A 84 13.36 4.61 6.30
N VAL A 85 13.33 5.94 6.35
CA VAL A 85 14.51 6.83 6.34
C VAL A 85 14.27 8.08 7.20
N ASP A 86 15.34 8.82 7.50
CA ASP A 86 15.26 10.08 8.25
C ASP A 86 14.41 11.12 7.50
N VAL A 87 13.51 11.78 8.23
CA VAL A 87 12.65 12.86 7.73
C VAL A 87 12.67 14.07 8.66
N THR A 88 12.51 15.26 8.07
CA THR A 88 12.40 16.52 8.85
C THR A 88 10.99 17.10 8.89
N SER A 89 10.14 16.67 7.97
CA SER A 89 8.73 17.02 7.90
C SER A 89 7.98 15.86 7.26
N VAL A 90 6.69 15.74 7.57
CA VAL A 90 5.82 14.68 7.07
C VAL A 90 4.58 15.26 6.39
N ARG A 91 3.98 14.46 5.52
CA ARG A 91 2.63 14.60 4.95
C ARG A 91 2.00 13.22 4.98
N VAL A 92 0.70 13.18 5.21
CA VAL A 92 -0.07 11.93 5.24
C VAL A 92 -1.09 11.95 4.12
N ARG A 93 -1.16 10.86 3.36
CA ARG A 93 -2.21 10.63 2.38
C ARG A 93 -3.30 9.76 2.99
N PHE A 94 -4.53 10.20 2.78
CA PHE A 94 -5.75 9.50 3.14
C PHE A 94 -6.47 9.09 1.87
N GLY A 95 -6.98 7.86 1.81
CA GLY A 95 -7.64 7.28 0.64
C GLY A 95 -9.08 6.86 0.92
N ASN A 96 -9.91 6.95 -0.13
CA ASN A 96 -11.23 6.32 -0.23
C ASN A 96 -11.35 5.58 -1.59
N PRO A 97 -10.44 4.66 -1.92
CA PRO A 97 -10.43 4.04 -3.25
C PRO A 97 -11.62 3.11 -3.48
N HIS A 98 -12.15 2.49 -2.43
CA HIS A 98 -13.14 1.41 -2.52
C HIS A 98 -14.53 1.82 -2.02
N GLY A 99 -14.66 2.97 -1.34
CA GLY A 99 -15.95 3.44 -0.82
C GLY A 99 -16.87 4.01 -1.89
N ASP A 100 -18.17 3.82 -1.67
CA ASP A 100 -19.28 4.36 -2.46
C ASP A 100 -19.82 5.68 -1.89
N ALA A 101 -19.47 6.02 -0.65
CA ALA A 101 -19.79 7.27 0.02
C ALA A 101 -18.52 8.07 0.39
N PRO A 102 -18.62 9.40 0.61
CA PRO A 102 -17.48 10.20 1.02
C PRO A 102 -16.96 9.85 2.42
N VAL A 103 -15.64 9.75 2.57
CA VAL A 103 -14.97 9.70 3.88
C VAL A 103 -14.80 11.13 4.41
N ARG A 104 -15.30 11.41 5.61
CA ARG A 104 -15.22 12.73 6.26
C ARG A 104 -14.25 12.68 7.44
N VAL A 105 -12.99 13.00 7.18
CA VAL A 105 -11.99 13.18 8.23
C VAL A 105 -12.27 14.50 8.94
N ARG A 106 -12.77 14.42 10.18
CA ARG A 106 -13.14 15.59 10.99
C ARG A 106 -11.94 16.19 11.70
N GLU A 107 -11.02 15.33 12.14
CA GLU A 107 -9.80 15.71 12.85
C GLU A 107 -8.71 14.67 12.52
N ALA A 108 -7.48 15.13 12.27
CA ALA A 108 -6.34 14.25 12.13
C ALA A 108 -5.06 14.87 12.71
N TRP A 109 -4.19 14.03 13.27
CA TRP A 109 -2.94 14.43 13.94
C TRP A 109 -1.82 13.46 13.62
N VAL A 110 -0.57 13.92 13.72
CA VAL A 110 0.62 13.09 13.60
C VAL A 110 1.62 13.43 14.71
N GLY A 111 2.15 12.41 15.38
CA GLY A 111 3.14 12.59 16.43
C GLY A 111 4.17 11.48 16.48
N ARG A 112 5.14 11.60 17.40
CA ARG A 112 6.18 10.59 17.62
C ARG A 112 5.81 9.71 18.81
N PRO A 113 5.70 8.39 18.65
CA PRO A 113 5.65 7.45 19.76
C PRO A 113 6.83 7.59 20.72
N VAL A 114 6.62 7.31 22.01
CA VAL A 114 7.71 7.27 23.02
C VAL A 114 8.63 6.06 22.85
N ALA A 115 8.12 5.00 22.22
CA ALA A 115 8.81 3.79 21.83
C ALA A 115 8.16 3.23 20.57
N ASP A 116 8.88 2.41 19.81
CA ASP A 116 8.32 1.77 18.62
C ASP A 116 7.10 0.92 19.02
N GLY A 117 6.04 0.96 18.20
CA GLY A 117 4.74 0.37 18.47
C GLY A 117 3.86 1.15 19.45
N SER A 118 4.35 2.11 20.22
CA SER A 118 3.56 2.73 21.31
C SER A 118 2.44 3.65 20.83
N ALA A 119 1.26 3.55 21.46
CA ALA A 119 0.17 4.52 21.32
C ALA A 119 0.46 5.86 22.03
N ARG A 120 1.36 5.86 23.03
CA ARG A 120 1.75 7.06 23.79
C ARG A 120 2.77 7.88 23.00
N LEU A 121 2.56 9.18 22.97
CA LEU A 121 3.38 10.11 22.20
C LEU A 121 4.38 10.85 23.10
N VAL A 122 5.50 11.25 22.51
CA VAL A 122 6.47 12.14 23.13
C VAL A 122 5.78 13.49 23.38
N PRO A 123 5.86 14.06 24.60
CA PRO A 123 5.24 15.34 24.90
C PRO A 123 5.64 16.45 23.92
N GLY A 124 4.66 17.18 23.40
CA GLY A 124 4.83 18.26 22.42
C GLY A 124 5.17 17.81 21.00
N SER A 125 5.13 16.51 20.71
CA SER A 125 5.38 15.99 19.36
C SER A 125 4.14 15.83 18.51
N ASN A 126 2.94 15.88 19.11
CA ASN A 126 1.70 15.68 18.39
C ASN A 126 1.28 16.98 17.68
N HIS A 127 1.12 16.89 16.36
CA HIS A 127 0.82 18.03 15.51
C HIS A 127 -0.43 17.76 14.69
N ARG A 128 -1.32 18.76 14.65
CA ARG A 128 -2.54 18.71 13.84
C ARG A 128 -2.18 18.65 12.36
N LEU A 129 -2.85 17.76 11.63
CA LEU A 129 -2.85 17.75 10.17
C LEU A 129 -3.91 18.71 9.64
N THR A 130 -3.56 19.47 8.61
CA THR A 130 -4.48 20.34 7.88
C THR A 130 -4.51 19.96 6.40
N PHE A 131 -5.51 20.45 5.67
CA PHE A 131 -5.74 20.19 4.26
C PHE A 131 -6.05 21.52 3.57
N ASP A 132 -5.07 22.08 2.87
CA ASP A 132 -5.13 23.44 2.33
C ASP A 132 -5.52 24.46 3.42
N GLY A 133 -4.91 24.33 4.60
CA GLY A 133 -5.17 25.14 5.80
C GLY A 133 -6.44 24.78 6.58
N ARG A 134 -7.28 23.86 6.08
CA ARG A 134 -8.51 23.44 6.77
C ARG A 134 -8.23 22.30 7.74
N ARG A 135 -8.99 22.24 8.84
CA ARG A 135 -8.84 21.19 9.87
C ARG A 135 -9.45 19.85 9.49
N SER A 136 -10.31 19.83 8.48
CA SER A 136 -11.06 18.66 8.04
C SER A 136 -11.04 18.54 6.53
N VAL A 137 -11.30 17.33 6.02
CA VAL A 137 -11.39 17.05 4.60
C VAL A 137 -12.48 16.02 4.31
N SER A 138 -13.13 16.15 3.15
CA SER A 138 -14.06 15.16 2.62
C SER A 138 -13.46 14.53 1.37
N ILE A 139 -13.27 13.22 1.39
CA ILE A 139 -12.65 12.43 0.32
C ILE A 139 -13.76 11.71 -0.42
N ARG A 140 -13.97 12.05 -1.70
CA ARG A 140 -15.00 11.42 -2.55
C ARG A 140 -14.67 9.94 -2.80
N PRO A 141 -15.66 9.11 -3.17
CA PRO A 141 -15.44 7.79 -3.75
C PRO A 141 -14.32 7.78 -4.81
N GLY A 142 -13.43 6.80 -4.75
CA GLY A 142 -12.24 6.68 -5.61
C GLY A 142 -11.15 7.74 -5.36
N GLY A 143 -11.33 8.62 -4.37
CA GLY A 143 -10.50 9.79 -4.14
C GLY A 143 -9.38 9.59 -3.13
N GLN A 144 -8.49 10.58 -3.04
CA GLN A 144 -7.44 10.68 -2.04
C GLN A 144 -7.22 12.14 -1.64
N ALA A 145 -6.69 12.38 -0.43
CA ALA A 145 -6.31 13.71 0.05
C ALA A 145 -4.96 13.67 0.76
N TRP A 146 -4.10 14.65 0.49
CA TRP A 146 -2.85 14.84 1.21
C TRP A 146 -3.02 15.92 2.27
N SER A 147 -2.43 15.70 3.44
CA SER A 147 -2.23 16.78 4.39
C SER A 147 -1.23 17.82 3.87
N ASP A 148 -1.31 19.02 4.45
CA ASP A 148 -0.25 20.01 4.39
C ASP A 148 1.02 19.48 5.08
N PRO A 149 2.21 19.98 4.72
CA PRO A 149 3.47 19.70 5.41
C PRO A 149 3.43 20.02 6.91
N VAL A 150 3.82 19.05 7.75
CA VAL A 150 4.02 19.25 9.19
C VAL A 150 5.49 19.04 9.56
N PRO A 151 6.16 20.02 10.21
CA PRO A 151 7.49 19.80 10.78
C PRO A 151 7.44 18.71 11.85
N LEU A 152 8.12 17.60 11.60
CA LEU A 152 8.25 16.48 12.53
C LEU A 152 9.53 15.73 12.17
N ARG A 153 10.53 15.79 13.04
CA ARG A 153 11.80 15.10 12.83
C ARG A 153 11.70 13.67 13.35
N VAL A 154 11.96 12.70 12.48
CA VAL A 154 11.88 11.27 12.82
C VAL A 154 13.07 10.58 12.17
N ALA A 155 13.78 9.78 12.96
CA ALA A 155 14.88 8.97 12.45
C ALA A 155 14.34 7.75 11.68
N GLY A 156 15.06 7.30 10.66
CA GLY A 156 14.73 6.09 9.92
C GLY A 156 14.71 4.86 10.83
N GLY A 157 13.72 4.00 10.62
CA GLY A 157 13.43 2.82 11.45
C GLY A 157 12.58 3.13 12.68
N ARG A 158 12.23 4.40 12.94
CA ARG A 158 11.33 4.80 14.02
C ARG A 158 9.92 5.04 13.52
N ASP A 159 9.00 5.06 14.46
CA ASP A 159 7.58 5.19 14.15
C ASP A 159 7.08 6.63 14.15
N VAL A 160 6.00 6.86 13.40
CA VAL A 160 5.06 7.96 13.58
C VAL A 160 3.68 7.39 13.92
N ALA A 161 2.90 8.13 14.70
CA ALA A 161 1.53 7.79 15.01
C ALA A 161 0.59 8.78 14.34
N VAL A 162 -0.32 8.30 13.48
CA VAL A 162 -1.35 9.09 12.82
C VAL A 162 -2.69 8.83 13.50
N SER A 163 -3.25 9.85 14.16
CA SER A 163 -4.57 9.77 14.77
C SER A 163 -5.63 10.34 13.83
N VAL A 164 -6.74 9.63 13.64
CA VAL A 164 -7.82 10.01 12.71
C VAL A 164 -9.16 9.85 13.41
N TYR A 165 -9.99 10.89 13.33
CA TYR A 165 -11.37 10.88 13.81
C TYR A 165 -12.31 11.19 12.64
N ALA A 166 -13.10 10.19 12.25
CA ALA A 166 -13.95 10.23 11.05
C ALA A 166 -15.29 9.49 11.24
N PRO A 167 -16.02 9.69 12.35
CA PRO A 167 -17.20 8.89 12.68
C PRO A 167 -18.28 8.97 11.59
N GLY A 168 -18.91 7.82 11.33
CA GLY A 168 -19.92 7.65 10.28
C GLY A 168 -19.36 7.54 8.86
N SER A 169 -18.03 7.56 8.67
CA SER A 169 -17.42 7.36 7.35
C SER A 169 -17.24 5.86 7.05
N PRO A 170 -17.35 5.43 5.78
CA PRO A 170 -16.97 4.06 5.41
C PRO A 170 -15.48 3.84 5.71
N VAL A 171 -15.15 2.74 6.37
CA VAL A 171 -13.76 2.42 6.73
C VAL A 171 -13.12 1.75 5.54
N ASN A 172 -12.33 2.51 4.77
CA ASN A 172 -11.43 1.91 3.80
C ASN A 172 -10.18 1.49 4.57
N ASP A 173 -9.87 0.21 4.59
CA ASP A 173 -8.79 -0.32 5.40
C ASP A 173 -7.79 -1.12 4.59
N HIS A 174 -6.73 -1.47 5.30
CA HIS A 174 -5.84 -2.56 4.96
C HIS A 174 -5.72 -3.42 6.23
N THR A 175 -5.92 -4.73 6.09
CA THR A 175 -5.84 -5.67 7.20
C THR A 175 -4.52 -6.43 7.12
N PHE A 176 -3.60 -6.12 8.03
CA PHE A 176 -2.38 -6.88 8.21
C PHE A 176 -2.65 -8.18 9.00
N PRO A 177 -1.82 -9.23 8.84
CA PRO A 177 -1.88 -10.41 9.71
C PRO A 177 -1.72 -9.99 11.17
N PRO A 178 -2.45 -10.63 12.11
CA PRO A 178 -2.66 -10.07 13.44
C PRO A 178 -1.39 -10.12 14.32
N PHE A 179 -0.82 -8.94 14.62
CA PHE A 179 -0.11 -8.74 15.89
C PHE A 179 -0.27 -7.29 16.40
N PRO A 180 -0.94 -7.04 17.56
CA PRO A 180 -1.23 -5.68 18.05
C PRO A 180 -0.02 -4.81 18.39
N ALA A 181 1.16 -5.41 18.60
CA ALA A 181 2.36 -4.72 19.07
C ALA A 181 3.49 -4.66 18.03
N ASP A 182 3.21 -4.95 16.76
CA ASP A 182 4.18 -4.89 15.68
C ASP A 182 3.73 -3.93 14.57
N PRO A 183 4.52 -2.89 14.24
CA PRO A 183 4.16 -1.95 13.19
C PRO A 183 4.07 -2.59 11.78
N PRO A 184 3.04 -2.26 10.99
CA PRO A 184 1.99 -1.29 11.30
C PRO A 184 0.99 -1.82 12.32
N ALA A 185 0.78 -1.03 13.36
CA ALA A 185 -0.13 -1.31 14.46
C ALA A 185 -1.24 -0.25 14.47
N SER A 186 -2.39 -0.58 15.07
CA SER A 186 -3.54 0.32 15.10
C SER A 186 -4.27 0.20 16.43
N TYR A 187 -4.53 1.35 17.04
CA TYR A 187 -5.22 1.51 18.31
C TYR A 187 -6.55 2.20 18.08
N ILE A 188 -7.64 1.51 18.36
CA ILE A 188 -8.99 2.10 18.33
C ILE A 188 -9.28 2.65 19.72
N GLY A 189 -9.59 3.94 19.79
CA GLY A 189 -9.82 4.61 21.06
C GLY A 189 -11.16 4.26 21.70
N THR A 190 -11.29 4.50 23.00
CA THR A 190 -12.48 4.15 23.79
C THR A 190 -13.72 5.00 23.50
N GLY A 191 -13.60 6.01 22.64
CA GLY A 191 -14.72 6.84 22.19
C GLY A 191 -14.32 8.29 21.91
N GLY A 192 -15.11 8.97 21.10
CA GLY A 192 -15.01 10.38 20.79
C GLY A 192 -13.73 10.81 20.06
N ASN A 193 -13.51 12.12 20.06
CA ASN A 193 -12.35 12.76 19.44
C ASN A 193 -11.22 12.94 20.45
N THR A 194 -10.30 11.99 20.49
CA THR A 194 -9.08 11.99 21.33
C THR A 194 -7.81 12.15 20.48
N ALA A 195 -7.94 12.58 19.21
CA ALA A 195 -6.83 12.63 18.26
C ALA A 195 -5.66 13.53 18.70
N ALA A 196 -5.95 14.58 19.48
CA ALA A 196 -4.95 15.50 20.01
C ALA A 196 -4.21 14.94 21.24
N GLU A 197 -4.72 13.90 21.91
CA GLU A 197 -4.17 13.41 23.17
C GLU A 197 -2.82 12.72 23.00
N GLU A 198 -1.82 13.09 23.78
CA GLU A 198 -0.50 12.46 23.75
C GLU A 198 -0.42 11.20 24.64
N SER A 199 -1.36 11.04 25.59
CA SER A 199 -1.46 9.85 26.42
C SER A 199 -2.08 8.67 25.66
N ASP A 200 -1.83 7.46 26.15
CA ASP A 200 -2.41 6.20 25.67
C ASP A 200 -3.64 5.76 26.49
N ARG A 201 -4.10 6.55 27.46
CA ARG A 201 -5.25 6.18 28.32
C ARG A 201 -6.52 5.88 27.52
N SER A 202 -6.72 6.62 26.44
CA SER A 202 -7.86 6.46 25.53
C SER A 202 -7.62 5.40 24.46
N PHE A 203 -6.44 4.76 24.41
CA PHE A 203 -5.99 3.84 23.36
C PHE A 203 -5.54 2.50 23.97
N PRO A 204 -6.48 1.61 24.34
CA PRO A 204 -6.17 0.32 24.92
C PRO A 204 -5.36 -0.55 23.94
N ALA A 205 -4.53 -1.44 24.49
CA ALA A 205 -3.69 -2.35 23.68
C ALA A 205 -4.49 -3.32 22.80
N TYR A 206 -5.75 -3.57 23.17
CA TYR A 206 -6.71 -4.33 22.38
C TYR A 206 -7.88 -3.41 22.00
N PRO A 207 -8.40 -3.46 20.76
CA PRO A 207 -9.49 -2.60 20.35
C PRO A 207 -10.74 -2.86 21.19
N VAL A 208 -11.27 -1.80 21.81
CA VAL A 208 -12.56 -1.80 22.51
C VAL A 208 -13.45 -0.82 21.78
N LEU A 209 -14.49 -1.30 21.10
CA LEU A 209 -15.44 -0.43 20.43
C LEU A 209 -16.54 0.00 21.41
N PRO A 210 -17.08 1.23 21.30
CA PRO A 210 -18.19 1.66 22.13
C PRO A 210 -19.44 0.79 21.90
N GLY A 211 -20.01 0.24 22.98
CA GLY A 211 -21.22 -0.59 22.97
C GLY A 211 -20.92 -2.09 22.95
N ASP A 212 -20.66 -2.66 24.13
CA ASP A 212 -20.66 -4.08 24.58
C ASP A 212 -20.28 -5.25 23.65
N ALA A 213 -19.83 -5.04 22.41
CA ALA A 213 -19.37 -6.08 21.50
C ALA A 213 -17.84 -6.17 21.51
N PRO A 214 -17.23 -7.35 21.75
CA PRO A 214 -15.80 -7.52 21.53
C PRO A 214 -15.45 -7.23 20.06
N SER A 215 -14.28 -6.64 19.81
CA SER A 215 -13.88 -6.12 18.47
C SER A 215 -13.98 -7.14 17.32
N THR A 216 -13.93 -8.44 17.63
CA THR A 216 -14.13 -9.53 16.68
C THR A 216 -15.57 -9.69 16.16
N GLU A 217 -16.59 -9.20 16.88
CA GLU A 217 -18.00 -9.30 16.46
C GLU A 217 -18.42 -8.19 15.48
N THR A 218 -17.67 -7.10 15.44
CA THR A 218 -17.94 -5.91 14.59
C THR A 218 -17.14 -5.87 13.28
N GLY A 219 -16.32 -6.90 13.01
CA GLY A 219 -15.49 -6.97 11.79
C GLY A 219 -14.23 -6.10 11.81
N TYR A 220 -13.77 -5.65 13.00
CA TYR A 220 -12.55 -4.86 13.14
C TYR A 220 -11.44 -5.69 13.80
N HIS A 221 -10.26 -5.70 13.20
CA HIS A 221 -9.13 -6.53 13.64
C HIS A 221 -7.96 -5.68 14.16
N PRO A 222 -7.27 -6.12 15.23
CA PRO A 222 -5.98 -5.53 15.61
C PRO A 222 -5.00 -5.56 14.43
N GLY A 223 -4.29 -4.45 14.18
CA GLY A 223 -3.37 -4.33 13.05
C GLY A 223 -3.99 -3.77 11.76
N GLN A 224 -5.27 -3.39 11.76
CA GLN A 224 -5.89 -2.73 10.61
C GLN A 224 -5.52 -1.24 10.52
N THR A 225 -4.97 -0.81 9.39
CA THR A 225 -4.83 0.62 9.07
C THR A 225 -6.06 1.13 8.35
N TRP A 226 -6.65 2.22 8.82
CA TRP A 226 -7.86 2.85 8.27
C TRP A 226 -7.51 4.17 7.56
N TRP A 227 -7.88 4.26 6.30
CA TRP A 227 -7.74 5.40 5.39
C TRP A 227 -6.31 5.87 5.08
N VAL A 228 -5.36 5.72 6.01
CA VAL A 228 -3.98 6.15 5.86
C VAL A 228 -3.24 5.14 4.98
N ASP A 229 -2.80 5.58 3.80
CA ASP A 229 -2.16 4.68 2.83
C ASP A 229 -0.69 5.01 2.57
N VAL A 230 -0.28 6.29 2.67
CA VAL A 230 1.12 6.72 2.49
C VAL A 230 1.50 7.81 3.47
N VAL A 231 2.68 7.66 4.08
CA VAL A 231 3.38 8.77 4.75
C VAL A 231 4.54 9.18 3.84
N ALA A 232 4.59 10.46 3.47
CA ALA A 232 5.70 11.04 2.74
C ALA A 232 6.44 12.04 3.62
N GLY A 233 7.75 12.16 3.44
CA GLY A 233 8.54 13.12 4.19
C GLY A 233 9.59 13.82 3.36
N ARG A 234 10.01 15.00 3.83
CA ARG A 234 11.25 15.63 3.35
C ARG A 234 12.40 14.79 3.88
N ALA A 235 12.85 13.87 3.04
CA ALA A 235 13.69 12.76 3.43
C ALA A 235 15.15 12.97 3.06
N ALA A 236 16.05 12.40 3.86
CA ALA A 236 17.46 12.24 3.50
C ALA A 236 17.66 11.04 2.55
N ALA A 237 16.97 11.05 1.41
CA ALA A 237 16.98 9.98 0.42
C ALA A 237 16.91 10.54 -1.01
N ARG A 238 17.40 9.77 -1.99
CA ARG A 238 17.34 10.12 -3.42
C ARG A 238 15.94 9.96 -4.02
N GLY A 239 15.09 9.17 -3.38
CA GLY A 239 13.73 8.85 -3.80
C GLY A 239 13.19 7.65 -3.03
N ALA A 240 12.11 7.05 -3.54
CA ALA A 240 11.45 5.88 -2.96
C ALA A 240 11.53 4.66 -3.88
N LEU A 241 11.73 3.51 -3.25
CA LEU A 241 11.39 2.18 -3.75
C LEU A 241 9.96 1.87 -3.32
N VAL A 242 9.10 1.45 -4.25
CA VAL A 242 7.81 0.87 -3.94
C VAL A 242 7.86 -0.63 -4.21
N THR A 243 7.55 -1.46 -3.22
CA THR A 243 7.40 -2.91 -3.37
C THR A 243 5.94 -3.23 -3.62
N LEU A 244 5.58 -3.54 -4.87
CA LEU A 244 4.23 -3.88 -5.28
C LEU A 244 4.07 -5.40 -5.26
N GLY A 245 3.11 -5.91 -4.50
CA GLY A 245 2.90 -7.35 -4.46
C GLY A 245 1.70 -7.86 -3.69
N ASP A 246 1.76 -9.15 -3.43
CA ASP A 246 0.75 -9.94 -2.73
C ASP A 246 1.06 -10.07 -1.21
N SER A 247 0.53 -11.13 -0.58
CA SER A 247 0.72 -11.47 0.84
C SER A 247 2.17 -11.63 1.25
N ILE A 248 3.05 -12.08 0.35
CA ILE A 248 4.48 -12.23 0.64
C ILE A 248 5.13 -10.84 0.75
N THR A 249 4.67 -9.88 -0.06
CA THR A 249 5.14 -8.48 0.03
C THR A 249 4.54 -7.76 1.22
N ASP A 250 3.27 -8.04 1.50
CA ASP A 250 2.52 -7.52 2.64
C ASP A 250 3.19 -7.91 3.98
N GLY A 251 3.69 -9.15 4.04
CA GLY A 251 4.37 -9.73 5.20
C GLY A 251 3.55 -10.78 5.94
N TYR A 252 2.65 -11.46 5.22
CA TYR A 252 1.85 -12.55 5.78
C TYR A 252 2.76 -13.65 6.33
N GLN A 253 2.58 -13.98 7.61
CA GLN A 253 3.34 -14.99 8.38
C GLN A 253 4.79 -14.61 8.75
N ALA A 254 5.18 -13.34 8.59
CA ALA A 254 6.39 -12.79 9.21
C ALA A 254 6.20 -12.55 10.73
N VAL A 255 5.87 -13.60 11.49
CA VAL A 255 5.44 -13.50 12.90
C VAL A 255 6.62 -13.29 13.87
N GLY A 256 6.42 -12.42 14.87
CA GLY A 256 7.31 -12.19 16.03
C GLY A 256 8.04 -10.84 15.96
N PRO A 257 8.10 -10.04 17.05
CA PRO A 257 8.49 -8.62 16.96
C PRO A 257 9.97 -8.43 16.57
N PRO A 258 10.30 -7.49 15.67
CA PRO A 258 9.45 -6.51 14.99
C PRO A 258 8.93 -6.98 13.60
N GLY A 259 8.69 -8.28 13.44
CA GLY A 259 8.16 -8.93 12.24
C GLY A 259 9.10 -8.70 11.07
N ARG A 260 10.09 -9.58 10.86
CA ARG A 260 11.18 -9.33 9.88
C ARG A 260 10.75 -9.54 8.42
N ARG A 261 9.64 -8.93 8.00
CA ARG A 261 9.22 -8.83 6.60
C ARG A 261 10.41 -8.47 5.74
N TRP A 262 10.51 -9.08 4.56
CA TRP A 262 11.64 -8.84 3.68
C TRP A 262 11.78 -7.35 3.30
N THR A 263 10.67 -6.61 3.26
CA THR A 263 10.63 -5.17 2.99
C THR A 263 11.25 -4.34 4.12
N ASP A 264 11.08 -4.74 5.38
CA ASP A 264 11.69 -4.08 6.55
C ASP A 264 13.20 -4.35 6.63
N VAL A 265 13.61 -5.59 6.35
CA VAL A 265 15.04 -5.95 6.24
C VAL A 265 15.70 -5.18 5.10
N LEU A 266 15.02 -5.04 3.96
CA LEU A 266 15.51 -4.24 2.85
C LEU A 266 15.61 -2.74 3.22
N ALA A 267 14.60 -2.20 3.92
CA ALA A 267 14.63 -0.83 4.42
C ALA A 267 15.82 -0.59 5.36
N GLU A 268 16.14 -1.53 6.25
CA GLU A 268 17.31 -1.47 7.12
C GLU A 268 18.61 -1.40 6.33
N ARG A 269 18.77 -2.28 5.34
CA ARG A 269 19.96 -2.30 4.47
C ARG A 269 20.10 -0.99 3.67
N LEU A 270 19.00 -0.44 3.19
CA LEU A 270 18.99 0.84 2.47
C LEU A 270 19.29 2.04 3.39
N ARG A 271 18.89 2.00 4.66
CA ARG A 271 19.26 3.05 5.65
C ARG A 271 20.76 3.13 5.88
N ALA A 272 21.49 2.02 5.77
CA ALA A 272 22.94 2.01 5.91
C ALA A 272 23.69 2.68 4.74
N VAL A 273 23.03 2.87 3.59
CA VAL A 273 23.61 3.53 2.40
C VAL A 273 23.67 5.05 2.61
N PRO A 274 24.68 5.79 2.13
CA PRO A 274 24.69 7.26 2.20
C PRO A 274 23.41 7.92 1.65
N ALA A 275 22.93 8.98 2.32
CA ALA A 275 21.68 9.68 1.99
C ALA A 275 21.50 10.04 0.51
N ARG A 276 22.59 10.42 -0.18
CA ARG A 276 22.61 10.79 -1.61
C ARG A 276 22.29 9.63 -2.57
N HIS A 277 22.43 8.40 -2.11
CA HIS A 277 22.25 7.18 -2.91
C HIS A 277 21.09 6.31 -2.43
N ARG A 278 20.71 6.41 -1.14
CA ARG A 278 19.66 5.55 -0.58
C ARG A 278 18.28 5.86 -1.16
N LEU A 279 17.44 4.83 -1.16
CA LEU A 279 15.99 4.93 -1.39
C LEU A 279 15.27 4.71 -0.05
N SER A 280 14.16 5.41 0.16
CA SER A 280 13.14 4.98 1.12
C SER A 280 12.38 3.77 0.59
N VAL A 281 11.66 3.06 1.46
CA VAL A 281 10.84 1.89 1.11
C VAL A 281 9.38 2.19 1.44
N VAL A 282 8.51 1.87 0.49
CA VAL A 282 7.05 1.93 0.62
C VAL A 282 6.51 0.55 0.29
N ASN A 283 5.81 -0.07 1.23
CA ASN A 283 5.20 -1.37 1.03
C ASN A 283 3.80 -1.21 0.42
N ALA A 284 3.62 -1.73 -0.79
CA ALA A 284 2.34 -1.78 -1.50
C ALA A 284 1.86 -3.23 -1.68
N GLY A 285 2.19 -4.11 -0.74
CA GLY A 285 1.63 -5.44 -0.61
C GLY A 285 0.13 -5.40 -0.28
N ILE A 286 -0.64 -6.33 -0.83
CA ILE A 286 -1.98 -6.65 -0.37
C ILE A 286 -2.14 -8.17 -0.39
N SER A 287 -2.43 -8.78 0.75
CA SER A 287 -2.68 -10.22 0.84
C SER A 287 -3.80 -10.67 -0.11
N GLY A 288 -3.55 -11.70 -0.93
CA GLY A 288 -4.50 -12.21 -1.94
C GLY A 288 -4.56 -11.42 -3.26
N ASN A 289 -3.72 -10.40 -3.46
CA ASN A 289 -3.69 -9.62 -4.71
C ASN A 289 -3.16 -10.43 -5.90
N THR A 290 -3.53 -10.03 -7.12
CA THR A 290 -3.15 -10.68 -8.38
C THR A 290 -2.63 -9.67 -9.40
N VAL A 291 -1.96 -10.14 -10.45
CA VAL A 291 -1.68 -9.33 -11.65
C VAL A 291 -2.70 -9.52 -12.76
N SER A 292 -3.33 -10.67 -12.83
CA SER A 292 -4.35 -10.97 -13.82
C SER A 292 -5.68 -10.32 -13.48
N ARG A 293 -6.38 -9.87 -14.52
CA ARG A 293 -7.75 -9.36 -14.43
C ARG A 293 -8.71 -10.55 -14.45
N GLN A 294 -8.92 -11.13 -13.28
CA GLN A 294 -9.88 -12.20 -13.01
C GLN A 294 -10.62 -11.92 -11.70
N PRO A 295 -11.76 -12.57 -11.43
CA PRO A 295 -12.35 -12.55 -10.09
C PRO A 295 -11.29 -12.90 -9.05
N ASN A 296 -11.30 -12.23 -7.89
CA ASN A 296 -10.30 -12.52 -6.89
C ASN A 296 -10.47 -14.00 -6.43
N PRO A 297 -9.39 -14.80 -6.39
CA PRO A 297 -9.54 -16.22 -6.05
C PRO A 297 -9.99 -16.49 -4.60
N TYR A 298 -9.72 -15.55 -3.69
CA TYR A 298 -9.89 -15.73 -2.24
C TYR A 298 -11.04 -14.93 -1.65
N ASP A 299 -11.52 -13.91 -2.35
CA ASP A 299 -12.67 -13.13 -1.91
C ASP A 299 -13.65 -12.83 -3.06
N PRO A 300 -14.84 -13.43 -3.06
CA PRO A 300 -15.87 -13.13 -4.06
C PRO A 300 -16.65 -11.84 -3.74
N THR A 301 -16.48 -11.26 -2.55
CA THR A 301 -17.29 -10.14 -2.06
C THR A 301 -16.71 -8.77 -2.43
N GLY A 302 -15.42 -8.69 -2.73
CA GLY A 302 -14.71 -7.43 -2.99
C GLY A 302 -14.46 -6.60 -1.73
N GLN A 303 -14.59 -7.21 -0.55
CA GLN A 303 -14.26 -6.61 0.74
C GLN A 303 -12.75 -6.69 1.03
N CYS A 304 -12.07 -7.67 0.45
CA CYS A 304 -10.64 -7.66 0.15
C CYS A 304 -10.47 -8.06 -1.34
N CYS A 305 -9.32 -8.28 -1.95
CA CYS A 305 -7.90 -8.08 -1.64
C CYS A 305 -7.36 -6.94 -2.54
N GLY A 306 -8.15 -5.85 -2.63
CA GLY A 306 -7.94 -4.79 -3.60
C GLY A 306 -8.08 -5.25 -5.05
N GLU A 307 -8.08 -4.28 -5.96
CA GLU A 307 -8.04 -4.55 -7.40
C GLU A 307 -6.68 -5.14 -7.81
N PRO A 308 -6.59 -5.90 -8.92
CA PRO A 308 -5.32 -6.42 -9.41
C PRO A 308 -4.24 -5.34 -9.54
N ALA A 309 -2.98 -5.71 -9.32
CA ALA A 309 -1.82 -4.82 -9.29
C ALA A 309 -1.75 -3.80 -10.46
N PRO A 310 -2.03 -4.16 -11.73
CA PRO A 310 -2.08 -3.18 -12.81
C PRO A 310 -3.14 -2.08 -12.64
N VAL A 311 -4.27 -2.39 -12.01
CA VAL A 311 -5.38 -1.44 -11.79
C VAL A 311 -4.99 -0.40 -10.74
N ARG A 312 -4.49 -0.87 -9.60
CA ARG A 312 -4.07 -0.01 -8.49
C ARG A 312 -2.72 0.68 -8.68
N LEU A 313 -1.97 0.35 -9.73
CA LEU A 313 -0.62 0.85 -10.01
C LEU A 313 -0.49 2.38 -9.92
N GLN A 314 -1.48 3.12 -10.42
CA GLN A 314 -1.44 4.59 -10.38
C GLN A 314 -1.53 5.14 -8.95
N ARG A 315 -2.36 4.53 -8.11
CA ARG A 315 -2.58 4.92 -6.71
C ARG A 315 -1.41 4.49 -5.82
N ASP A 316 -0.99 3.23 -5.96
CA ASP A 316 -0.08 2.60 -5.00
C ASP A 316 1.40 2.77 -5.36
N VAL A 317 1.72 3.05 -6.63
CA VAL A 317 3.10 3.23 -7.09
C VAL A 317 3.31 4.60 -7.71
N LEU A 318 2.61 4.90 -8.82
CA LEU A 318 2.97 6.03 -9.68
C LEU A 318 2.63 7.41 -9.10
N SER A 319 1.86 7.46 -8.02
CA SER A 319 1.54 8.69 -7.28
C SER A 319 2.27 8.80 -5.95
N VAL A 320 3.12 7.82 -5.59
CA VAL A 320 3.97 7.88 -4.41
C VAL A 320 5.04 8.96 -4.64
N PRO A 321 5.16 9.96 -3.75
CA PRO A 321 6.16 11.01 -3.90
C PRO A 321 7.57 10.44 -4.02
N GLY A 322 8.34 10.96 -4.97
CA GLY A 322 9.74 10.61 -5.13
C GLY A 322 10.01 9.18 -5.59
N VAL A 323 9.01 8.40 -6.02
CA VAL A 323 9.23 7.04 -6.54
C VAL A 323 10.25 7.04 -7.69
N ARG A 324 11.21 6.12 -7.61
CA ARG A 324 12.27 5.92 -8.61
C ARG A 324 12.36 4.48 -9.09
N THR A 325 11.97 3.54 -8.23
CA THR A 325 12.07 2.11 -8.48
C THR A 325 10.78 1.45 -8.03
N VAL A 326 10.26 0.53 -8.84
CA VAL A 326 9.21 -0.42 -8.45
C VAL A 326 9.80 -1.82 -8.47
N MET A 327 9.58 -2.56 -7.38
CA MET A 327 9.89 -3.98 -7.30
C MET A 327 8.59 -4.77 -7.26
N LEU A 328 8.40 -5.70 -8.19
CA LEU A 328 7.18 -6.49 -8.37
C LEU A 328 7.40 -7.92 -7.89
N LEU A 329 6.60 -8.38 -6.94
CA LEU A 329 6.48 -9.78 -6.53
C LEU A 329 4.99 -10.15 -6.53
N GLU A 330 4.55 -10.82 -7.58
CA GLU A 330 3.15 -11.16 -7.85
C GLU A 330 3.06 -12.48 -8.62
N GLY A 331 1.86 -13.05 -8.68
CA GLY A 331 1.56 -14.26 -9.46
C GLY A 331 1.29 -15.50 -8.62
N THR A 332 1.61 -15.48 -7.32
CA THR A 332 1.32 -16.59 -6.40
C THR A 332 -0.17 -16.88 -6.37
N ASN A 333 -0.99 -15.86 -6.20
CA ASN A 333 -2.44 -15.95 -6.11
C ASN A 333 -3.09 -16.25 -7.46
N ASP A 334 -2.57 -15.68 -8.54
CA ASP A 334 -3.00 -15.98 -9.90
C ASP A 334 -2.88 -17.48 -10.22
N ILE A 335 -1.76 -18.09 -9.84
CA ILE A 335 -1.42 -19.50 -10.13
C ILE A 335 -2.03 -20.44 -9.09
N GLY A 336 -2.08 -19.99 -7.84
CA GLY A 336 -2.63 -20.74 -6.72
C GLY A 336 -4.05 -21.15 -7.03
N GLY A 337 -4.85 -20.22 -7.55
CA GLY A 337 -6.29 -20.43 -7.65
C GLY A 337 -6.91 -20.59 -6.27
N GLY A 338 -8.17 -20.21 -6.14
CA GLY A 338 -8.94 -20.33 -4.92
C GLY A 338 -10.31 -20.89 -5.25
N GLU A 339 -11.21 -20.91 -4.28
CA GLU A 339 -12.57 -21.43 -4.50
C GLU A 339 -13.36 -20.58 -5.51
N ASN A 340 -12.92 -19.34 -5.74
CA ASN A 340 -13.65 -18.34 -6.52
C ASN A 340 -13.04 -18.03 -7.89
N ALA A 341 -11.85 -18.57 -8.19
CA ALA A 341 -11.23 -18.43 -9.51
C ALA A 341 -10.27 -19.58 -9.82
N GLU A 342 -10.38 -20.08 -11.05
CA GLU A 342 -9.44 -21.06 -11.60
C GLU A 342 -8.02 -20.47 -11.71
N PRO A 343 -6.97 -21.31 -11.60
CA PRO A 343 -5.60 -20.90 -11.87
C PRO A 343 -5.44 -20.21 -13.22
N ALA A 344 -4.84 -19.02 -13.20
CA ALA A 344 -4.55 -18.25 -14.40
C ALA A 344 -3.52 -18.98 -15.27
N ALA A 345 -3.69 -18.90 -16.60
CA ALA A 345 -2.66 -19.35 -17.51
C ALA A 345 -1.44 -18.43 -17.46
N ALA A 346 -0.24 -18.95 -17.73
CA ALA A 346 1.01 -18.17 -17.72
C ALA A 346 0.93 -16.87 -18.54
N ARG A 347 0.23 -16.91 -19.69
CA ARG A 347 0.03 -15.73 -20.55
C ARG A 347 -0.74 -14.58 -19.86
N GLN A 348 -1.68 -14.90 -18.97
CA GLN A 348 -2.47 -13.88 -18.25
C GLN A 348 -1.62 -13.22 -17.16
N VAL A 349 -0.87 -14.03 -16.41
CA VAL A 349 0.06 -13.55 -15.38
C VAL A 349 1.15 -12.68 -16.00
N ILE A 350 1.80 -13.18 -17.06
CA ILE A 350 2.83 -12.43 -17.81
C ILE A 350 2.26 -11.13 -18.39
N GLY A 351 1.07 -11.17 -18.98
CA GLY A 351 0.42 -9.97 -19.53
C GLY A 351 0.17 -8.88 -18.49
N GLY A 352 -0.25 -9.26 -17.28
CA GLY A 352 -0.42 -8.33 -16.16
C GLY A 352 0.91 -7.72 -15.70
N MET A 353 1.95 -8.54 -15.56
CA MET A 353 3.31 -8.06 -15.24
C MET A 353 3.86 -7.12 -16.31
N GLN A 354 3.65 -7.43 -17.59
CA GLN A 354 4.03 -6.56 -18.71
C GLN A 354 3.30 -5.21 -18.68
N GLU A 355 2.02 -5.18 -18.30
CA GLU A 355 1.29 -3.91 -18.13
C GLU A 355 1.94 -3.04 -17.06
N VAL A 356 2.30 -3.64 -15.91
CA VAL A 356 2.99 -2.94 -14.82
C VAL A 356 4.33 -2.36 -15.28
N VAL A 357 5.18 -3.19 -15.90
CA VAL A 357 6.48 -2.78 -16.44
C VAL A 357 6.32 -1.60 -17.40
N ARG A 358 5.51 -1.75 -18.44
CA ARG A 358 5.33 -0.73 -19.47
C ARG A 358 4.89 0.62 -18.89
N ARG A 359 3.98 0.59 -17.90
CA ARG A 359 3.47 1.82 -17.27
C ARG A 359 4.47 2.46 -16.31
N ALA A 360 5.30 1.66 -15.64
CA ALA A 360 6.39 2.16 -14.80
C ALA A 360 7.51 2.77 -15.64
N GLU A 361 7.91 2.12 -16.73
CA GLU A 361 8.91 2.62 -17.69
C GLU A 361 8.45 3.91 -18.38
N ALA A 362 7.16 4.01 -18.73
CA ALA A 362 6.58 5.24 -19.27
C ALA A 362 6.66 6.44 -18.30
N ARG A 363 6.93 6.19 -17.01
CA ARG A 363 7.21 7.21 -15.99
C ARG A 363 8.70 7.33 -15.65
N GLY A 364 9.57 6.65 -16.40
CA GLY A 364 11.01 6.61 -16.18
C GLY A 364 11.42 5.92 -14.87
N LEU A 365 10.57 5.03 -14.35
CA LEU A 365 10.87 4.25 -13.16
C LEU A 365 11.71 3.03 -13.54
N ARG A 366 12.66 2.70 -12.66
CA ARG A 366 13.38 1.44 -12.74
C ARG A 366 12.45 0.30 -12.32
N THR A 367 12.44 -0.80 -13.08
CA THR A 367 11.61 -1.98 -12.79
C THR A 367 12.46 -3.14 -12.31
N VAL A 368 12.05 -3.78 -11.22
CA VAL A 368 12.71 -4.98 -10.67
C VAL A 368 11.68 -6.09 -10.53
N GLY A 369 11.91 -7.22 -11.19
CA GLY A 369 11.05 -8.40 -11.09
C GLY A 369 11.58 -9.40 -10.07
N ALA A 370 10.72 -9.93 -9.20
CA ALA A 370 11.04 -11.06 -8.34
C ALA A 370 10.35 -12.33 -8.86
N THR A 371 11.05 -13.47 -8.84
CA THR A 371 10.46 -14.75 -9.23
C THR A 371 9.42 -15.23 -8.22
N VAL A 372 8.35 -15.85 -8.71
CA VAL A 372 7.29 -16.50 -7.91
C VAL A 372 7.90 -17.63 -7.09
N LEU A 373 7.63 -17.66 -5.79
CA LEU A 373 8.17 -18.66 -4.86
C LEU A 373 7.71 -20.09 -5.19
N PRO A 374 8.34 -21.14 -4.65
CA PRO A 374 7.80 -22.50 -4.68
C PRO A 374 6.44 -22.57 -3.95
N MET A 375 5.54 -23.42 -4.45
CA MET A 375 4.11 -23.41 -4.06
C MET A 375 3.57 -24.76 -3.56
N CYS A 376 4.45 -25.74 -3.28
CA CYS A 376 4.10 -27.16 -3.07
C CYS A 376 3.28 -27.79 -4.21
N ASN A 377 3.30 -27.21 -5.41
CA ASN A 377 2.60 -27.80 -6.55
C ASN A 377 3.29 -29.12 -6.92
N PRO A 378 2.57 -30.24 -7.11
CA PRO A 378 3.20 -31.49 -7.51
C PRO A 378 4.05 -31.31 -8.78
N ALA A 379 5.22 -31.95 -8.81
CA ALA A 379 6.13 -31.88 -9.95
C ALA A 379 5.42 -32.22 -11.25
N GLY A 380 5.56 -31.35 -12.26
CA GLY A 380 4.92 -31.52 -13.56
C GLY A 380 3.41 -31.23 -13.58
N SER A 381 2.78 -30.84 -12.48
CA SER A 381 1.36 -30.41 -12.46
C SER A 381 1.11 -29.18 -13.34
N ALA A 382 -0.16 -28.92 -13.66
CA ALA A 382 -0.52 -27.74 -14.47
C ALA A 382 -0.09 -26.43 -13.81
N LYS A 383 -0.33 -26.26 -12.50
CA LYS A 383 0.10 -25.09 -11.73
C LYS A 383 1.63 -24.94 -11.72
N GLU A 384 2.37 -26.03 -11.52
CA GLU A 384 3.83 -25.98 -11.52
C GLU A 384 4.40 -25.62 -12.89
N ARG A 385 3.83 -26.15 -13.98
CA ARG A 385 4.22 -25.76 -15.34
C ARG A 385 3.96 -24.27 -15.61
N VAL A 386 2.87 -23.71 -15.09
CA VAL A 386 2.58 -22.27 -15.19
C VAL A 386 3.61 -21.46 -14.40
N ARG A 387 3.85 -21.81 -13.13
CA ARG A 387 4.85 -21.15 -12.27
C ARG A 387 6.23 -21.12 -12.90
N LEU A 388 6.71 -22.26 -13.39
CA LEU A 388 7.99 -22.37 -14.07
C LEU A 388 8.03 -21.57 -15.39
N ALA A 389 6.92 -21.50 -16.13
CA ALA A 389 6.84 -20.68 -17.34
C ALA A 389 6.91 -19.17 -17.04
N VAL A 390 6.20 -18.71 -16.00
CA VAL A 390 6.26 -17.31 -15.53
C VAL A 390 7.67 -16.99 -15.04
N ASN A 391 8.26 -17.83 -14.18
CA ASN A 391 9.61 -17.61 -13.68
C ASN A 391 10.69 -17.66 -14.77
N ARG A 392 10.54 -18.52 -15.79
CA ARG A 392 11.42 -18.50 -16.97
C ARG A 392 11.32 -17.16 -17.69
N TRP A 393 10.10 -16.67 -17.92
CA TRP A 393 9.90 -15.36 -18.56
C TRP A 393 10.50 -14.21 -17.74
N ILE A 394 10.29 -14.18 -16.42
CA ILE A 394 10.90 -13.16 -15.54
C ILE A 394 12.41 -13.14 -15.71
N ARG A 395 13.06 -14.32 -15.71
CA ARG A 395 14.53 -14.44 -15.79
C ARG A 395 15.11 -14.09 -17.15
N THR A 396 14.44 -14.42 -18.26
CA THR A 396 15.09 -14.43 -19.58
C THR A 396 14.51 -13.45 -20.59
N SER A 397 13.37 -12.82 -20.32
CA SER A 397 12.71 -11.95 -21.30
C SER A 397 13.39 -10.60 -21.50
N GLY A 398 14.16 -10.13 -20.52
CA GLY A 398 14.66 -8.74 -20.48
C GLY A 398 13.57 -7.71 -20.21
N ALA A 399 12.38 -8.11 -19.74
CA ALA A 399 11.28 -7.20 -19.45
C ALA A 399 11.49 -6.33 -18.21
N PHE A 400 12.43 -6.67 -17.32
CA PHE A 400 12.77 -5.87 -16.15
C PHE A 400 14.20 -5.35 -16.25
N ASP A 401 14.47 -4.17 -15.68
CA ASP A 401 15.84 -3.63 -15.60
C ASP A 401 16.77 -4.47 -14.71
N ALA A 402 16.19 -5.24 -13.78
CA ALA A 402 16.88 -6.24 -12.98
C ALA A 402 15.89 -7.31 -12.48
N VAL A 403 16.44 -8.48 -12.13
CA VAL A 403 15.68 -9.60 -11.58
C VAL A 403 16.29 -10.05 -10.26
N VAL A 404 15.44 -10.35 -9.28
CA VAL A 404 15.82 -11.01 -8.03
C VAL A 404 15.20 -12.40 -7.99
N ASP A 405 16.02 -13.43 -7.91
CA ASP A 405 15.54 -14.81 -8.02
C ASP A 405 15.13 -15.40 -6.66
N PHE A 406 14.00 -14.93 -6.11
CA PHE A 406 13.46 -15.40 -4.83
C PHE A 406 13.07 -16.89 -4.82
N ASP A 407 12.61 -17.44 -5.94
CA ASP A 407 12.45 -18.90 -6.13
C ASP A 407 13.73 -19.65 -5.75
N ARG A 408 14.88 -19.22 -6.28
CA ARG A 408 16.16 -19.85 -5.98
C ARG A 408 16.61 -19.65 -4.53
N VAL A 409 16.24 -18.53 -3.89
CA VAL A 409 16.62 -18.21 -2.50
C VAL A 409 15.98 -19.17 -1.51
N LEU A 410 14.71 -19.53 -1.73
CA LEU A 410 13.93 -20.31 -0.79
C LEU A 410 13.72 -21.77 -1.17
N ARG A 411 13.79 -22.15 -2.45
CA ARG A 411 13.50 -23.53 -2.88
C ARG A 411 14.40 -24.55 -2.20
N ASP A 412 13.79 -25.68 -1.89
CA ASP A 412 14.52 -26.86 -1.42
C ASP A 412 15.36 -27.44 -2.58
N PRO A 413 16.64 -27.78 -2.36
CA PRO A 413 17.49 -28.35 -3.39
C PRO A 413 17.12 -29.79 -3.78
N GLU A 414 16.48 -30.54 -2.89
CA GLU A 414 16.05 -31.92 -3.11
C GLU A 414 14.64 -31.97 -3.72
N ASP A 415 13.75 -31.04 -3.33
CA ASP A 415 12.44 -30.83 -3.97
C ASP A 415 12.20 -29.35 -4.34
N PRO A 416 12.56 -28.93 -5.56
CA PRO A 416 12.40 -27.54 -6.00
C PRO A 416 10.95 -27.03 -6.07
N THR A 417 9.94 -27.87 -5.84
CA THR A 417 8.53 -27.47 -5.81
C THR A 417 8.11 -26.89 -4.46
N VAL A 418 8.92 -27.06 -3.41
CA VAL A 418 8.69 -26.54 -2.06
C VAL A 418 9.79 -25.57 -1.63
N MET A 419 9.45 -24.69 -0.68
CA MET A 419 10.46 -23.93 0.07
C MET A 419 11.12 -24.85 1.10
N ARG A 420 12.40 -24.58 1.43
CA ARG A 420 13.10 -25.24 2.53
C ARG A 420 12.27 -25.15 3.80
N GLU A 421 12.17 -26.27 4.53
CA GLU A 421 11.28 -26.40 5.68
C GLU A 421 11.54 -25.35 6.76
N ASP A 422 12.81 -25.05 7.04
CA ASP A 422 13.23 -24.07 8.05
C ASP A 422 12.86 -22.62 7.70
N LEU A 423 12.53 -22.34 6.43
CA LEU A 423 12.19 -21.01 5.92
C LEU A 423 10.71 -20.87 5.55
N ARG A 424 9.93 -21.95 5.69
CA ARG A 424 8.55 -22.04 5.22
C ARG A 424 7.58 -21.91 6.39
N HIS A 425 6.46 -21.21 6.18
CA HIS A 425 5.31 -21.28 7.06
C HIS A 425 4.27 -22.27 6.51
N ASP A 426 3.83 -22.03 5.27
CA ASP A 426 2.89 -22.88 4.54
C ASP A 426 3.35 -23.07 3.10
N CYS A 427 2.49 -23.60 2.24
CA CYS A 427 2.84 -23.86 0.86
C CYS A 427 3.04 -22.62 -0.03
N TYR A 428 2.74 -21.42 0.44
CA TYR A 428 2.86 -20.17 -0.32
C TYR A 428 3.74 -19.13 0.37
N HIS A 429 3.76 -19.13 1.71
CA HIS A 429 4.36 -18.09 2.52
C HIS A 429 5.64 -18.56 3.22
N PRO A 430 6.72 -17.75 3.16
CA PRO A 430 7.84 -17.94 4.04
C PRO A 430 7.43 -17.67 5.49
N ASN A 431 8.21 -18.20 6.43
CA ASN A 431 8.18 -17.73 7.82
C ASN A 431 9.09 -16.50 7.98
N ALA A 432 9.19 -15.93 9.19
CA ALA A 432 10.04 -14.77 9.46
C ALA A 432 11.54 -14.96 9.07
N ALA A 433 12.08 -16.19 9.13
CA ALA A 433 13.44 -16.47 8.69
C ALA A 433 13.57 -16.47 7.16
N GLY A 434 12.58 -17.02 6.46
CA GLY A 434 12.49 -16.94 5.00
C GLY A 434 12.37 -15.51 4.50
N ASP A 435 11.49 -14.70 5.11
CA ASP A 435 11.34 -13.28 4.83
C ASP A 435 12.64 -12.49 5.04
N ALA A 436 13.32 -12.72 6.17
CA ALA A 436 14.60 -12.09 6.44
C ALA A 436 15.65 -12.45 5.37
N LEU A 437 15.64 -13.69 4.89
CA LEU A 437 16.55 -14.13 3.82
C LEU A 437 16.21 -13.48 2.48
N LEU A 438 14.92 -13.36 2.12
CA LEU A 438 14.50 -12.64 0.92
C LEU A 438 15.01 -11.19 0.96
N GLY A 439 14.81 -10.49 2.08
CA GLY A 439 15.22 -9.11 2.26
C GLY A 439 16.74 -8.92 2.19
N ALA A 440 17.50 -9.89 2.70
CA ALA A 440 18.95 -9.92 2.61
C ALA A 440 19.46 -10.23 1.18
N ALA A 441 18.73 -11.05 0.43
CA ALA A 441 19.12 -11.50 -0.90
C ALA A 441 19.00 -10.42 -1.98
N VAL A 442 18.19 -9.37 -1.78
CA VAL A 442 18.03 -8.28 -2.76
C VAL A 442 19.36 -7.55 -2.97
N PRO A 443 19.97 -7.56 -4.17
CA PRO A 443 21.18 -6.78 -4.41
C PRO A 443 20.82 -5.29 -4.52
N LEU A 444 21.41 -4.41 -3.71
CA LEU A 444 21.05 -2.98 -3.72
C LEU A 444 21.33 -2.33 -5.09
N ALA A 445 22.34 -2.81 -5.82
CA ALA A 445 22.62 -2.38 -7.19
C ALA A 445 21.45 -2.66 -8.16
N ALA A 446 20.68 -3.74 -7.94
CA ALA A 446 19.49 -4.04 -8.72
C ALA A 446 18.42 -2.94 -8.58
N LEU A 447 18.42 -2.21 -7.46
CA LEU A 447 17.52 -1.09 -7.18
C LEU A 447 18.02 0.26 -7.73
N GLY A 448 19.17 0.27 -8.42
CA GLY A 448 19.84 1.50 -8.87
C GLY A 448 20.63 2.21 -7.77
N VAL A 449 20.86 1.54 -6.63
CA VAL A 449 21.65 2.05 -5.52
C VAL A 449 23.08 1.55 -5.65
N ARG A 450 24.01 2.44 -6.01
CA ARG A 450 25.43 2.09 -6.13
C ARG A 450 26.08 2.13 -4.75
N GLY A 451 26.91 1.12 -4.47
CA GLY A 451 27.82 1.15 -3.31
C GLY A 451 28.71 2.39 -3.40
N GLY A 452 28.85 3.08 -2.27
CA GLY A 452 29.72 4.25 -2.16
C GLY A 452 31.18 3.89 -2.12
#